data_AF-A0AAX3U9Z0-F1
#
_entry.id   AF-A0AAX3U9Z0-F1
#
_cell.length_a   1.000
_cell.length_b   1.000
_cell.length_c   1.000
_cell.angle_alpha   90.00
_cell.angle_beta   90.00
_cell.angle_gamma   90.00
#
_symmetry.space_group_name_H-M   'P 1'
#
loop_
_entity.id
_entity.type
_entity.pdbx_description
1 polymer ?
#
loop_
_entity_poly.entity_id
_entity_poly.type
_entity_poly.pdbx_seq_one_letter_code
_entity_poly.pdbx_strand_id
1 'polypeptide(L)'
;MEKEFRVVLIDVSGKRFDFTLYDDFYEFCESERDWWREKESVIKKNNMSVASFAQVTSRFDTLLNQLNNFDIEGWDQNTVNQQLANLQRNHINNVNQHWLWSGHSFSEAFVNCNTAYNASVANQFITAVLGKQQFSISNRDSLIGAVLAYEFFVVEPSIGSRTNAELAAMESVRESIQKSKSRLGEDLEEIKHSFSEWLSSTKTTWTDWEQEQALKTSDAHDERRDEFINFMDGCKVRIEELEQTYQEKLRLEKPAEYWKKSAKKYGLQGSLWVTALVLSSLMGIVYFYDFFSSWLLGQKLKVELSSLHGALIFASILTVYAFLIKTLSKLTFSSFHLMRDAEEREQLTYLYLSLNQNSQLDSSSRDIVLQALFSRTDTGLLAGDSSPSMPGLNELIKSTLKGK
;
A
#
# COMPACT_ATOMS: atom_id res chain seq x y z
N MET A 1 11.91 -29.44 -3.97
CA MET A 1 11.91 -30.85 -3.55
C MET A 1 11.81 -31.65 -4.83
N GLU A 2 12.85 -32.41 -5.19
CA GLU A 2 12.77 -33.35 -6.31
C GLU A 2 11.61 -34.32 -6.07
N LYS A 3 10.73 -34.48 -7.06
CA LYS A 3 9.60 -35.41 -6.98
C LYS A 3 10.15 -36.83 -7.15
N GLU A 4 9.70 -37.75 -6.31
CA GLU A 4 10.16 -39.13 -6.35
C GLU A 4 9.42 -39.88 -7.47
N PHE A 5 10.13 -40.22 -8.55
CA PHE A 5 9.66 -41.09 -9.61
C PHE A 5 10.39 -42.43 -9.50
N ARG A 6 9.65 -43.54 -9.41
CA ARG A 6 10.27 -44.87 -9.35
C ARG A 6 9.44 -45.91 -10.08
N VAL A 7 10.03 -46.51 -11.10
CA VAL A 7 9.40 -47.55 -11.92
C VAL A 7 10.35 -48.74 -12.07
N VAL A 8 9.79 -49.95 -12.05
CA VAL A 8 10.56 -51.18 -12.22
C VAL A 8 9.94 -52.02 -13.32
N LEU A 9 10.74 -52.32 -14.36
CA LEU A 9 10.42 -53.33 -15.34
C LEU A 9 11.16 -54.63 -15.03
N ILE A 10 10.47 -55.74 -15.22
CA ILE A 10 11.05 -57.08 -15.07
C ILE A 10 10.65 -57.84 -16.32
N ASP A 11 11.65 -58.27 -17.08
CA ASP A 11 11.38 -59.05 -18.29
C ASP A 11 11.01 -60.50 -17.94
N VAL A 12 10.55 -61.25 -18.93
CA VAL A 12 10.16 -62.65 -18.73
C VAL A 12 11.31 -63.58 -18.34
N SER A 13 12.58 -63.18 -18.52
CA SER A 13 13.75 -63.90 -17.98
C SER A 13 13.92 -63.67 -16.47
N GLY A 14 13.42 -62.56 -15.94
CA GLY A 14 13.60 -62.12 -14.55
C GLY A 14 14.65 -61.02 -14.40
N LYS A 15 15.17 -60.48 -15.51
CA LYS A 15 16.09 -59.34 -15.51
C LYS A 15 15.31 -58.08 -15.11
N ARG A 16 15.86 -57.37 -14.13
CA ARG A 16 15.25 -56.19 -13.52
C ARG A 16 15.89 -54.91 -14.03
N PHE A 17 15.07 -53.91 -14.32
CA PHE A 17 15.45 -52.56 -14.72
C PHE A 17 14.75 -51.56 -13.79
N ASP A 18 15.54 -50.77 -13.07
CA ASP A 18 15.06 -49.77 -12.12
C ASP A 18 15.26 -48.37 -12.71
N PHE A 19 14.21 -47.57 -12.74
CA PHE A 19 14.22 -46.21 -13.27
C PHE A 19 13.83 -45.20 -12.18
N THR A 20 14.64 -44.15 -12.05
CA THR A 20 14.40 -43.02 -11.12
C THR A 20 14.07 -41.72 -11.83
N LEU A 21 14.37 -41.62 -13.12
CA LEU A 21 14.06 -40.47 -13.96
C LEU A 21 12.95 -40.86 -14.95
N TYR A 22 11.99 -39.96 -15.14
CA TYR A 22 10.88 -40.16 -16.05
C TYR A 22 11.37 -40.27 -17.51
N ASP A 23 12.28 -39.39 -17.92
CA ASP A 23 12.80 -39.35 -19.29
C ASP A 23 13.57 -40.61 -19.64
N ASP A 24 14.46 -41.09 -18.76
CA ASP A 24 15.18 -42.36 -18.93
C ASP A 24 14.22 -43.55 -19.15
N PHE A 25 13.13 -43.60 -18.38
CA PHE A 25 12.12 -44.64 -18.51
C PHE A 25 11.37 -44.55 -19.83
N TYR A 26 10.99 -43.34 -20.23
CA TYR A 26 10.31 -43.09 -21.50
C TYR A 26 11.18 -43.50 -22.69
N GLU A 27 12.44 -43.04 -22.72
CA GLU A 27 13.39 -43.37 -23.79
C GLU A 27 13.67 -44.88 -23.86
N PHE A 28 13.81 -45.55 -22.72
CA PHE A 28 13.99 -47.00 -22.68
C PHE A 28 12.81 -47.73 -23.32
N CYS A 29 11.58 -47.38 -22.93
CA CYS A 29 10.36 -47.96 -23.50
C CYS A 29 10.27 -47.70 -25.01
N GLU A 30 10.71 -46.53 -25.45
CA GLU A 30 10.75 -46.18 -26.87
C GLU A 30 11.73 -47.08 -27.65
N SER A 31 12.93 -47.27 -27.10
CA SER A 31 13.96 -48.12 -27.73
C SER A 31 13.51 -49.58 -27.87
N GLU A 32 12.88 -50.14 -26.84
CA GLU A 32 12.35 -51.51 -26.87
C GLU A 32 11.20 -51.64 -27.86
N ARG A 33 10.28 -50.67 -27.89
CA ARG A 33 9.20 -50.62 -28.87
C ARG A 33 9.75 -50.69 -30.30
N ASP A 34 10.73 -49.85 -30.62
CA ASP A 34 11.22 -49.70 -31.99
C ASP A 34 11.99 -50.93 -32.45
N TRP A 35 12.81 -51.51 -31.58
CA TRP A 35 13.50 -52.76 -31.89
C TRP A 35 12.51 -53.90 -32.17
N TRP A 36 11.51 -54.10 -31.31
CA TRP A 36 10.51 -55.15 -31.52
C TRP A 36 9.62 -54.89 -32.74
N ARG A 37 9.30 -53.63 -33.02
CA ARG A 37 8.56 -53.22 -34.23
C ARG A 37 9.31 -53.57 -35.50
N GLU A 38 10.63 -53.36 -35.52
CA GLU A 38 11.48 -53.74 -36.65
C GLU A 38 11.43 -55.26 -36.86
N LYS A 39 11.66 -56.06 -35.81
CA LYS A 39 11.65 -57.53 -35.91
C LYS A 39 10.29 -58.09 -36.29
N GLU A 40 9.21 -57.53 -35.74
CA GLU A 40 7.84 -57.86 -36.11
C GLU A 40 7.57 -57.61 -37.60
N SER A 41 8.09 -56.50 -38.14
CA SER A 41 7.98 -56.15 -39.56
C SER A 41 8.73 -57.14 -40.45
N VAL A 42 9.93 -57.57 -40.03
CA VAL A 42 10.72 -58.60 -40.73
C VAL A 42 9.97 -59.93 -40.78
N ILE A 43 9.39 -60.37 -39.67
CA ILE A 43 8.59 -61.60 -39.60
C ILE A 43 7.38 -61.54 -40.54
N LYS A 44 6.63 -60.43 -40.49
CA LYS A 44 5.43 -60.23 -41.32
C LYS A 44 5.76 -60.21 -42.80
N LYS A 45 6.90 -59.62 -43.19
CA LYS A 45 7.37 -59.59 -44.59
C LYS A 45 7.58 -60.99 -45.18
N ASN A 46 7.90 -61.98 -44.34
CA ASN A 46 8.05 -63.38 -44.75
C ASN A 46 6.71 -64.16 -44.76
N ASN A 47 5.56 -63.48 -44.64
CA ASN A 47 4.22 -64.09 -44.52
C ASN A 47 4.07 -65.08 -43.34
N MET A 48 4.81 -64.85 -42.24
CA MET A 48 4.79 -65.72 -41.07
C MET A 48 3.95 -65.12 -39.94
N SER A 49 3.32 -65.98 -39.14
CA SER A 49 2.72 -65.56 -37.88
C SER A 49 3.80 -65.10 -36.90
N VAL A 50 3.49 -64.09 -36.10
CA VAL A 50 4.41 -63.50 -35.11
C VAL A 50 4.29 -64.28 -33.80
N ALA A 51 5.40 -64.79 -33.26
CA ALA A 51 5.44 -65.44 -31.95
C ALA A 51 5.10 -64.49 -30.79
N SER A 52 4.73 -65.07 -29.65
CA SER A 52 4.09 -64.36 -28.52
C SER A 52 4.87 -63.13 -28.03
N PHE A 53 6.17 -63.28 -27.75
CA PHE A 53 7.00 -62.18 -27.26
C PHE A 53 7.39 -61.16 -28.35
N ALA A 54 7.28 -61.52 -29.63
CA ALA A 54 7.51 -60.58 -30.73
C ALA A 54 6.30 -59.68 -31.02
N GLN A 55 5.14 -59.91 -30.37
CA GLN A 55 3.94 -59.07 -30.49
C GLN A 55 3.89 -57.94 -29.43
N VAL A 56 5.01 -57.67 -28.74
CA VAL A 56 5.06 -56.74 -27.61
C VAL A 56 4.96 -55.26 -28.02
N THR A 57 5.17 -54.93 -29.29
CA THR A 57 5.13 -53.55 -29.85
C THR A 57 3.89 -52.79 -29.41
N SER A 58 2.70 -53.39 -29.57
CA SER A 58 1.42 -52.78 -29.21
C SER A 58 1.32 -52.45 -27.71
N ARG A 59 1.95 -53.25 -26.85
CA ARG A 59 1.95 -53.03 -25.40
C ARG A 59 2.79 -51.81 -25.05
N PHE A 60 3.98 -51.70 -25.63
CA PHE A 60 4.80 -50.49 -25.46
C PHE A 60 4.15 -49.26 -26.07
N ASP A 61 3.44 -49.37 -27.20
CA ASP A 61 2.66 -48.27 -27.76
C ASP A 61 1.61 -47.77 -26.76
N THR A 62 0.84 -48.68 -26.13
CA THR A 62 -0.12 -48.26 -25.09
C THR A 62 0.55 -47.66 -23.86
N LEU A 63 1.72 -48.17 -23.46
CA LEU A 63 2.48 -47.65 -22.32
C LEU A 63 2.97 -46.22 -22.61
N LEU A 64 3.61 -46.00 -23.75
CA LEU A 64 4.13 -44.69 -24.15
C LEU A 64 3.02 -43.67 -24.35
N ASN A 65 1.89 -44.07 -24.93
CA ASN A 65 0.71 -43.20 -25.02
C ASN A 65 0.19 -42.77 -23.65
N GLN A 66 0.24 -43.66 -22.65
CA GLN A 66 -0.13 -43.28 -21.29
C GLN A 66 0.90 -42.36 -20.65
N LEU A 67 2.19 -42.59 -20.88
CA LEU A 67 3.27 -41.73 -20.38
C LEU A 67 3.18 -40.33 -20.99
N ASN A 68 2.85 -40.20 -22.28
CA ASN A 68 2.65 -38.89 -22.92
C ASN A 68 1.59 -38.00 -22.26
N ASN A 69 0.69 -38.59 -21.47
CA ASN A 69 -0.32 -37.84 -20.70
C ASN A 69 0.18 -37.43 -19.30
N PHE A 70 1.44 -37.71 -18.96
CA PHE A 70 2.01 -37.40 -17.65
C PHE A 70 2.53 -35.97 -17.61
N ASP A 71 2.13 -35.22 -16.59
CA ASP A 71 2.65 -33.88 -16.29
C ASP A 71 3.39 -33.92 -14.95
N ILE A 72 4.58 -34.52 -14.98
CA ILE A 72 5.40 -34.73 -13.77
C ILE A 72 5.77 -33.41 -13.12
N GLU A 73 5.98 -32.34 -13.88
CA GLU A 73 6.35 -31.01 -13.37
C GLU A 73 5.17 -30.27 -12.74
N GLY A 74 3.96 -30.40 -13.29
CA GLY A 74 2.76 -29.78 -12.75
C GLY A 74 2.08 -30.51 -11.59
N TRP A 75 2.27 -31.83 -11.46
CA TRP A 75 1.56 -32.64 -10.44
C TRP A 75 2.15 -32.61 -9.04
N ASP A 76 1.33 -32.66 -7.99
CA ASP A 76 1.83 -32.94 -6.64
C ASP A 76 2.30 -34.41 -6.48
N GLN A 77 3.09 -34.70 -5.44
CA GLN A 77 3.66 -36.04 -5.23
C GLN A 77 2.59 -37.13 -5.03
N ASN A 78 1.44 -36.82 -4.44
CA ASN A 78 0.36 -37.81 -4.27
C ASN A 78 -0.25 -38.16 -5.63
N THR A 79 -0.45 -37.16 -6.48
CA THR A 79 -0.94 -37.36 -7.85
C THR A 79 0.04 -38.21 -8.67
N VAL A 80 1.35 -37.91 -8.58
CA VAL A 80 2.41 -38.74 -9.20
C VAL A 80 2.33 -40.19 -8.72
N ASN A 81 2.26 -40.42 -7.40
CA ASN A 81 2.18 -41.76 -6.83
C ASN A 81 0.93 -42.53 -7.28
N GLN A 82 -0.22 -41.85 -7.39
CA GLN A 82 -1.46 -42.46 -7.89
C GLN A 82 -1.34 -42.86 -9.36
N GLN A 83 -0.77 -41.99 -10.19
CA GLN A 83 -0.59 -42.27 -11.63
C GLN A 83 0.42 -43.38 -11.85
N LEU A 84 1.52 -43.43 -11.09
CA LEU A 84 2.46 -44.54 -11.09
C LEU A 84 1.81 -45.86 -10.67
N ALA A 85 0.97 -45.86 -9.63
CA ALA A 85 0.23 -47.06 -9.23
C ALA A 85 -0.76 -47.53 -10.32
N ASN A 86 -1.37 -46.60 -11.06
CA ASN A 86 -2.22 -46.94 -12.21
C ASN A 86 -1.40 -47.51 -13.38
N LEU A 87 -0.28 -46.87 -13.70
CA LEU A 87 0.67 -47.32 -14.72
C LEU A 87 1.16 -48.74 -14.41
N GLN A 88 1.52 -48.99 -13.14
CA GLN A 88 1.97 -50.29 -12.67
C GLN A 88 0.93 -51.37 -12.94
N ARG A 89 -0.31 -51.11 -12.52
CA ARG A 89 -1.41 -52.09 -12.61
C ARG A 89 -1.86 -52.37 -14.03
N ASN A 90 -1.99 -51.32 -14.84
CA ASN A 90 -2.65 -51.40 -16.14
C ASN A 90 -1.69 -51.71 -17.29
N HIS A 91 -0.44 -51.24 -17.21
CA HIS A 91 0.52 -51.33 -18.32
C HIS A 91 1.75 -52.15 -17.94
N ILE A 92 2.47 -51.77 -16.87
CA ILE A 92 3.77 -52.40 -16.54
C ILE A 92 3.61 -53.88 -16.22
N ASN A 93 2.62 -54.27 -15.40
CA ASN A 93 2.38 -55.68 -15.10
C ASN A 93 2.08 -56.50 -16.37
N ASN A 94 1.41 -55.88 -17.36
CA ASN A 94 1.10 -56.52 -18.62
C ASN A 94 2.35 -56.66 -19.51
N VAL A 95 3.19 -55.63 -19.57
CA VAL A 95 4.49 -55.65 -20.25
C VAL A 95 5.39 -56.72 -19.61
N ASN A 96 5.56 -56.72 -18.29
CA ASN A 96 6.43 -57.67 -17.57
C ASN A 96 6.08 -59.15 -17.84
N GLN A 97 4.81 -59.46 -18.12
CA GLN A 97 4.37 -60.83 -18.42
C GLN A 97 4.65 -61.26 -19.88
N HIS A 98 4.84 -60.32 -20.80
CA HIS A 98 4.86 -60.57 -22.24
C HIS A 98 6.05 -59.93 -22.96
N TRP A 99 7.00 -59.39 -22.21
CA TRP A 99 8.15 -58.70 -22.75
C TRP A 99 9.42 -59.46 -22.48
N LEU A 100 10.17 -59.68 -23.56
CA LEU A 100 11.54 -60.14 -23.52
C LEU A 100 12.45 -58.95 -23.85
N TRP A 101 13.46 -58.70 -23.02
CA TRP A 101 14.38 -57.59 -23.27
C TRP A 101 15.19 -57.80 -24.56
N SER A 102 15.25 -56.78 -25.41
CA SER A 102 15.92 -56.86 -26.72
C SER A 102 17.42 -57.22 -26.61
N GLY A 103 18.09 -56.80 -25.54
CA GLY A 103 19.53 -56.98 -25.35
C GLY A 103 19.99 -58.38 -24.90
N HIS A 104 19.09 -59.35 -24.77
CA HIS A 104 19.51 -60.74 -24.51
C HIS A 104 20.08 -61.38 -25.77
N SER A 105 21.11 -62.22 -25.60
CA SER A 105 21.71 -62.98 -26.71
C SER A 105 20.71 -63.92 -27.42
N PHE A 106 19.65 -64.36 -26.73
CA PHE A 106 18.62 -65.23 -27.27
C PHE A 106 17.42 -64.48 -27.88
N SER A 107 17.31 -63.15 -27.76
CA SER A 107 16.21 -62.39 -28.36
C SER A 107 16.26 -62.43 -29.89
N GLU A 108 17.46 -62.24 -30.47
CA GLU A 108 17.68 -62.39 -31.91
C GLU A 108 17.49 -63.85 -32.35
N ALA A 109 17.98 -64.82 -31.55
CA ALA A 109 17.81 -66.25 -31.84
C ALA A 109 16.33 -66.66 -31.86
N PHE A 110 15.52 -66.11 -30.97
CA PHE A 110 14.07 -66.31 -30.94
C PHE A 110 13.40 -65.78 -32.21
N VAL A 111 13.75 -64.56 -32.65
CA VAL A 111 13.25 -63.99 -33.91
C VAL A 111 13.67 -64.87 -35.10
N ASN A 112 14.92 -65.34 -35.12
CA ASN A 112 15.42 -66.24 -36.16
C ASN A 112 14.68 -67.58 -36.21
N CYS A 113 14.31 -68.15 -35.05
CA CYS A 113 13.46 -69.34 -35.00
C CYS A 113 12.09 -69.06 -35.63
N ASN A 114 11.54 -67.86 -35.42
CA ASN A 114 10.25 -67.48 -35.99
C ASN A 114 10.32 -67.30 -37.50
N THR A 115 11.42 -66.73 -38.02
CA THR A 115 11.61 -66.46 -39.46
C THR A 115 12.07 -67.69 -40.25
N ALA A 116 12.80 -68.62 -39.62
CA ALA A 116 13.29 -69.84 -40.28
C ALA A 116 12.27 -70.98 -40.27
N TYR A 117 11.41 -71.04 -39.25
CA TYR A 117 10.44 -72.13 -39.06
C TYR A 117 9.00 -71.63 -39.01
N ASN A 118 8.49 -71.27 -37.82
CA ASN A 118 7.16 -70.70 -37.60
C ASN A 118 7.02 -70.20 -36.14
N ALA A 119 5.93 -69.51 -35.83
CA ALA A 119 5.66 -69.01 -34.48
C ALA A 119 5.57 -70.08 -33.39
N SER A 120 5.05 -71.27 -33.73
CA SER A 120 4.92 -72.39 -32.78
C SER A 120 6.31 -72.86 -32.34
N VAL A 121 7.23 -73.09 -33.28
CA VAL A 121 8.63 -73.46 -33.00
C VAL A 121 9.33 -72.39 -32.17
N ALA A 122 9.19 -71.10 -32.53
CA ALA A 122 9.81 -70.00 -31.79
C ALA A 122 9.30 -69.89 -30.34
N ASN A 123 8.00 -70.07 -30.11
CA ASN A 123 7.40 -70.10 -28.77
C ASN A 123 7.93 -71.29 -27.94
N GLN A 124 8.12 -72.45 -28.56
CA GLN A 124 8.66 -73.63 -27.88
C GLN A 124 10.16 -73.47 -27.58
N PHE A 125 10.92 -72.86 -28.49
CA PHE A 125 12.32 -72.47 -28.28
C PHE A 125 12.47 -71.58 -27.05
N ILE A 126 11.76 -70.44 -27.00
CA ILE A 126 11.91 -69.51 -25.88
C ILE A 126 11.41 -70.09 -24.56
N THR A 127 10.38 -70.95 -24.59
CA THR A 127 9.90 -71.66 -23.39
C THR A 127 10.99 -72.58 -22.81
N ALA A 128 11.69 -73.31 -23.68
CA ALA A 128 12.82 -74.15 -23.29
C ALA A 128 14.01 -73.32 -22.79
N VAL A 129 14.30 -72.17 -23.42
CA VAL A 129 15.38 -71.25 -23.01
C VAL A 129 15.14 -70.64 -21.63
N LEU A 130 13.91 -70.23 -21.33
CA LEU A 130 13.58 -69.60 -20.06
C LEU A 130 13.50 -70.60 -18.89
N GLY A 131 13.25 -71.89 -19.15
CA GLY A 131 13.22 -72.96 -18.14
C GLY A 131 12.11 -72.83 -17.08
N LYS A 132 11.09 -71.99 -17.31
CA LYS A 132 10.06 -71.63 -16.30
C LYS A 132 8.83 -72.53 -16.28
N GLN A 133 8.69 -73.48 -17.21
CA GLN A 133 7.53 -74.37 -17.32
C GLN A 133 7.96 -75.84 -17.54
N GLN A 134 7.09 -76.79 -17.18
CA GLN A 134 7.29 -78.21 -17.52
C GLN A 134 7.31 -78.35 -19.04
N PHE A 135 8.51 -78.54 -19.58
CA PHE A 135 8.71 -78.70 -21.01
C PHE A 135 8.13 -80.05 -21.47
N SER A 136 7.19 -80.01 -22.41
CA SER A 136 6.50 -81.20 -22.93
C SER A 136 6.77 -81.33 -24.43
N ILE A 137 7.35 -82.46 -24.84
CA ILE A 137 7.54 -82.83 -26.25
C ILE A 137 6.28 -83.53 -26.73
N SER A 138 5.23 -82.77 -26.97
CA SER A 138 3.91 -83.29 -27.37
C SER A 138 3.65 -83.27 -28.88
N ASN A 139 4.43 -82.49 -29.63
CA ASN A 139 4.28 -82.35 -31.09
C ASN A 139 5.61 -82.01 -31.78
N ARG A 140 5.61 -82.04 -33.13
CA ARG A 140 6.81 -81.78 -33.94
C ARG A 140 7.45 -80.42 -33.62
N ASP A 141 6.65 -79.36 -33.47
CA ASP A 141 7.16 -78.02 -33.21
C ASP A 141 7.81 -77.90 -31.82
N SER A 142 7.23 -78.57 -30.82
CA SER A 142 7.81 -78.67 -29.47
C SER A 142 9.14 -79.42 -29.49
N LEU A 143 9.27 -80.49 -30.28
CA LEU A 143 10.55 -81.18 -30.45
C LEU A 143 11.59 -80.26 -31.12
N ILE A 144 11.23 -79.59 -32.21
CA ILE A 144 12.14 -78.69 -32.94
C ILE A 144 12.57 -77.53 -32.03
N GLY A 145 11.63 -76.89 -31.33
CA GLY A 145 11.93 -75.83 -30.36
C GLY A 145 12.86 -76.29 -29.23
N ALA A 146 12.64 -77.51 -28.70
CA ALA A 146 13.53 -78.12 -27.69
C ALA A 146 14.96 -78.25 -28.20
N VAL A 147 15.09 -78.78 -29.42
CA VAL A 147 16.38 -79.07 -30.03
C VAL A 147 17.12 -77.77 -30.34
N LEU A 148 16.42 -76.76 -30.87
CA LEU A 148 17.02 -75.43 -31.11
C LEU A 148 17.46 -74.75 -29.81
N ALA A 149 16.72 -74.91 -28.71
CA ALA A 149 17.10 -74.37 -27.40
C ALA A 149 18.29 -75.12 -26.82
N TYR A 150 18.31 -76.45 -26.92
CA TYR A 150 19.46 -77.26 -26.56
C TYR A 150 20.69 -76.91 -27.41
N GLU A 151 20.51 -76.71 -28.72
CA GLU A 151 21.57 -76.28 -29.64
C GLU A 151 22.12 -74.91 -29.24
N PHE A 152 21.25 -73.96 -28.88
CA PHE A 152 21.65 -72.64 -28.41
C PHE A 152 22.56 -72.69 -27.17
N PHE A 153 22.33 -73.64 -26.24
CA PHE A 153 23.11 -73.76 -25.00
C PHE A 153 24.30 -74.72 -25.06
N VAL A 154 24.17 -75.85 -25.76
CA VAL A 154 25.08 -77.00 -25.66
C VAL A 154 25.95 -77.19 -26.89
N VAL A 155 25.42 -76.87 -28.06
CA VAL A 155 26.21 -77.00 -29.29
C VAL A 155 27.19 -75.82 -29.30
N GLU A 156 28.49 -76.12 -29.29
CA GLU A 156 29.48 -75.22 -29.90
C GLU A 156 28.96 -74.96 -31.30
N PRO A 157 28.36 -73.79 -31.57
CA PRO A 157 27.88 -73.54 -32.90
C PRO A 157 29.12 -73.58 -33.79
N SER A 158 28.95 -73.92 -35.06
CA SER A 158 29.91 -73.43 -36.04
C SER A 158 30.12 -71.95 -35.70
N ILE A 159 31.36 -71.55 -35.47
CA ILE A 159 31.77 -70.30 -34.82
C ILE A 159 31.06 -69.04 -35.37
N GLY A 160 30.35 -69.12 -36.50
CA GLY A 160 29.49 -68.09 -37.05
C GLY A 160 28.19 -67.76 -36.28
N SER A 161 27.31 -68.70 -35.88
CA SER A 161 25.92 -68.31 -35.53
C SER A 161 25.77 -67.60 -34.17
N ARG A 162 26.40 -68.11 -33.09
CA ARG A 162 26.40 -67.44 -31.77
C ARG A 162 27.25 -66.17 -31.79
N THR A 163 28.41 -66.22 -32.44
CA THR A 163 29.26 -65.03 -32.62
C THR A 163 28.50 -63.95 -33.38
N ASN A 164 27.71 -64.27 -34.40
CA ASN A 164 26.92 -63.27 -35.13
C ASN A 164 25.80 -62.66 -34.26
N ALA A 165 25.11 -63.46 -33.43
CA ALA A 165 24.08 -62.94 -32.52
C ALA A 165 24.69 -62.10 -31.38
N GLU A 166 25.82 -62.54 -30.80
CA GLU A 166 26.57 -61.77 -29.80
C GLU A 166 27.20 -60.50 -30.40
N LEU A 167 27.73 -60.57 -31.62
CA LEU A 167 28.24 -59.42 -32.37
C LEU A 167 27.12 -58.42 -32.66
N ALA A 168 25.95 -58.87 -33.11
CA ALA A 168 24.80 -58.01 -33.33
C ALA A 168 24.33 -57.33 -32.02
N ALA A 169 24.29 -58.07 -30.91
CA ALA A 169 23.98 -57.50 -29.59
C ALA A 169 25.05 -56.49 -29.14
N MET A 170 26.33 -56.79 -29.34
CA MET A 170 27.44 -55.88 -29.02
C MET A 170 27.45 -54.63 -29.91
N GLU A 171 27.08 -54.75 -31.18
CA GLU A 171 26.97 -53.64 -32.13
C GLU A 171 25.82 -52.72 -31.72
N SER A 172 24.65 -53.29 -31.40
CA SER A 172 23.53 -52.56 -30.80
C SER A 172 23.93 -51.83 -29.51
N VAL A 173 24.64 -52.49 -28.58
CA VAL A 173 25.13 -51.84 -27.36
C VAL A 173 26.12 -50.72 -27.69
N ARG A 174 27.04 -50.93 -28.63
CA ARG A 174 28.01 -49.91 -29.06
C ARG A 174 27.31 -48.69 -29.65
N GLU A 175 26.33 -48.90 -30.53
CA GLU A 175 25.54 -47.82 -31.12
C GLU A 175 24.77 -47.03 -30.05
N SER A 176 24.18 -47.72 -29.07
CA SER A 176 23.47 -47.07 -27.95
C SER A 176 24.41 -46.19 -27.11
N ILE A 177 25.64 -46.66 -26.84
CA ILE A 177 26.66 -45.89 -26.10
C ILE A 177 27.10 -44.67 -26.91
N GLN A 178 27.32 -44.83 -28.22
CA GLN A 178 27.71 -43.71 -29.08
C GLN A 178 26.62 -42.64 -29.14
N LYS A 179 25.35 -43.04 -29.29
CA LYS A 179 24.20 -42.12 -29.29
C LYS A 179 24.04 -41.41 -27.93
N SER A 180 24.22 -42.13 -26.83
CA SER A 180 24.15 -41.53 -25.48
C SER A 180 25.26 -40.51 -25.27
N LYS A 181 26.47 -40.80 -25.76
CA LYS A 181 27.61 -39.88 -25.67
C LYS A 181 27.40 -38.62 -26.50
N SER A 182 26.86 -38.73 -27.71
CA SER A 182 26.61 -37.55 -28.55
C SER A 182 25.53 -36.65 -27.94
N ARG A 183 24.43 -37.23 -27.46
CA ARG A 183 23.37 -36.50 -26.74
C ARG A 183 23.91 -35.76 -25.52
N LEU A 184 24.66 -36.45 -24.67
CA LEU A 184 25.33 -35.82 -23.52
C LEU A 184 26.21 -34.63 -23.92
N GLY A 185 26.84 -34.67 -25.09
CA GLY A 185 27.64 -33.55 -25.60
C GLY A 185 26.78 -32.36 -26.03
N GLU A 186 25.65 -32.63 -26.70
CA GLU A 186 24.69 -31.61 -27.13
C GLU A 186 24.04 -30.93 -25.92
N ASP A 187 23.52 -31.73 -24.97
CA ASP A 187 22.88 -31.22 -23.74
C ASP A 187 23.85 -30.35 -22.93
N LEU A 188 25.13 -30.72 -22.87
CA LEU A 188 26.14 -30.00 -22.10
C LEU A 188 26.47 -28.64 -22.71
N GLU A 189 26.50 -28.53 -24.05
CA GLU A 189 26.66 -27.24 -24.72
C GLU A 189 25.40 -26.37 -24.59
N GLU A 190 24.20 -26.96 -24.62
CA GLU A 190 22.94 -26.24 -24.37
C GLU A 190 22.86 -25.69 -22.93
N ILE A 191 23.19 -26.50 -21.93
CA ILE A 191 23.26 -26.07 -20.52
C ILE A 191 24.27 -24.95 -20.36
N LYS A 192 25.45 -25.07 -20.97
CA LYS A 192 26.49 -24.05 -20.89
C LYS A 192 26.06 -22.74 -21.53
N HIS A 193 25.40 -22.81 -22.69
CA HIS A 193 24.89 -21.64 -23.38
C HIS A 193 23.80 -20.94 -22.56
N SER A 194 22.76 -21.69 -22.16
CA SER A 194 21.65 -21.17 -21.34
C SER A 194 22.14 -20.59 -20.01
N PHE A 195 23.11 -21.23 -19.34
CA PHE A 195 23.73 -20.69 -18.14
C PHE A 195 24.47 -19.37 -18.39
N SER A 196 25.19 -19.26 -19.52
CA SER A 196 25.90 -18.03 -19.86
C SER A 196 24.96 -16.86 -20.15
N GLU A 197 23.83 -17.13 -20.82
CA GLU A 197 22.78 -16.15 -21.09
C GLU A 197 22.06 -15.75 -19.80
N TRP A 198 21.73 -16.71 -18.95
CA TRP A 198 21.14 -16.47 -17.64
C TRP A 198 22.06 -15.61 -16.76
N LEU A 199 23.36 -15.92 -16.71
CA LEU A 199 24.32 -15.16 -15.92
C LEU A 199 24.46 -13.72 -16.43
N SER A 200 24.53 -13.55 -17.76
CA SER A 200 24.67 -12.24 -18.40
C SER A 200 23.43 -11.37 -18.19
N SER A 201 22.24 -11.95 -18.42
CA SER A 201 20.96 -11.25 -18.21
C SER A 201 20.76 -10.88 -16.75
N THR A 202 20.98 -11.81 -15.82
CA THR A 202 20.86 -11.56 -14.38
C THR A 202 21.79 -10.45 -13.93
N LYS A 203 23.03 -10.43 -14.41
CA LYS A 203 24.00 -9.37 -14.08
C LYS A 203 23.50 -8.01 -14.57
N THR A 204 23.05 -7.90 -15.81
CA THR A 204 22.54 -6.64 -16.38
C THR A 204 21.29 -6.17 -15.65
N THR A 205 20.32 -7.06 -15.42
CA THR A 205 19.09 -6.72 -14.68
C THR A 205 19.40 -6.26 -13.25
N TRP A 206 20.37 -6.88 -12.58
CA TRP A 206 20.78 -6.45 -11.25
C TRP A 206 21.44 -5.06 -11.26
N THR A 207 22.34 -4.79 -12.20
CA THR A 207 22.99 -3.46 -12.29
C THR A 207 22.00 -2.36 -12.65
N ASP A 208 21.06 -2.64 -13.54
CA ASP A 208 20.02 -1.67 -13.92
C ASP A 208 19.09 -1.38 -12.74
N TRP A 209 18.70 -2.43 -12.01
CA TRP A 209 17.91 -2.29 -10.79
C TRP A 209 18.66 -1.48 -9.72
N GLU A 210 19.95 -1.75 -9.49
CA GLU A 210 20.77 -1.01 -8.52
C GLU A 210 20.85 0.49 -8.86
N GLN A 211 21.07 0.81 -10.13
CA GLN A 211 21.11 2.20 -10.60
C GLN A 211 19.75 2.88 -10.46
N GLU A 212 18.66 2.20 -10.81
CA GLU A 212 17.30 2.73 -10.67
C GLU A 212 16.94 2.99 -9.21
N GLN A 213 17.30 2.08 -8.28
CA GLN A 213 17.07 2.28 -6.86
C GLN A 213 17.89 3.45 -6.30
N ALA A 214 19.14 3.61 -6.74
CA ALA A 214 19.98 4.73 -6.33
C ALA A 214 19.38 6.08 -6.74
N LEU A 215 18.89 6.19 -7.98
CA LEU A 215 18.22 7.39 -8.49
C LEU A 215 16.92 7.67 -7.73
N LYS A 216 16.03 6.67 -7.62
CA LYS A 216 14.76 6.81 -6.87
C LYS A 216 14.97 7.24 -5.43
N THR A 217 16.00 6.69 -4.78
CA THR A 217 16.33 7.03 -3.40
C THR A 217 16.86 8.45 -3.30
N SER A 218 17.74 8.87 -4.23
CA SER A 218 18.25 10.24 -4.29
C SER A 218 17.12 11.25 -4.51
N ASP A 219 16.28 11.04 -5.52
CA ASP A 219 15.18 11.93 -5.87
C ASP A 219 14.18 12.05 -4.70
N ALA A 220 13.83 10.92 -4.07
CA ALA A 220 12.94 10.93 -2.90
C ALA A 220 13.57 11.62 -1.68
N HIS A 221 14.90 11.58 -1.54
CA HIS A 221 15.60 12.31 -0.49
C HIS A 221 15.59 13.82 -0.74
N ASP A 222 15.81 14.24 -1.98
CA ASP A 222 15.80 15.66 -2.36
C ASP A 222 14.39 16.25 -2.25
N GLU A 223 13.36 15.56 -2.73
CA GLU A 223 11.97 15.99 -2.59
C GLU A 223 11.57 16.15 -1.11
N ARG A 224 11.88 15.15 -0.28
CA ARG A 224 11.60 15.21 1.17
C ARG A 224 12.36 16.34 1.86
N ARG A 225 13.60 16.60 1.44
CA ARG A 225 14.41 17.69 1.99
C ARG A 225 13.78 19.04 1.65
N ASP A 226 13.35 19.23 0.41
CA ASP A 226 12.73 20.47 -0.04
C ASP A 226 11.36 20.68 0.61
N GLU A 227 10.54 19.63 0.75
CA GLU A 227 9.30 19.67 1.54
C GLU A 227 9.56 20.06 3.00
N PHE A 228 10.59 19.48 3.62
CA PHE A 228 10.95 19.80 5.00
C PHE A 228 11.41 21.25 5.15
N ILE A 229 12.25 21.75 4.24
CA ILE A 229 12.69 23.15 4.24
C ILE A 229 11.49 24.09 4.09
N ASN A 230 10.60 23.83 3.11
CA ASN A 230 9.39 24.63 2.91
C ASN A 230 8.47 24.62 4.13
N PHE A 231 8.32 23.46 4.79
CA PHE A 231 7.56 23.35 6.03
C PHE A 231 8.20 24.16 7.17
N MET A 232 9.52 24.09 7.33
CA MET A 232 10.25 24.82 8.37
C MET A 232 10.20 26.34 8.15
N ASP A 233 10.35 26.79 6.90
CA ASP A 233 10.21 28.20 6.55
C ASP A 233 8.78 28.69 6.79
N GLY A 234 7.77 27.90 6.41
CA GLY A 234 6.37 28.18 6.73
C GLY A 234 6.10 28.26 8.25
N CYS A 235 6.73 27.39 9.04
CA CYS A 235 6.64 27.46 10.49
C CYS A 235 7.29 28.72 11.05
N LYS A 236 8.45 29.12 10.53
CA LYS A 236 9.16 30.33 10.95
C LYS A 236 8.31 31.58 10.71
N VAL A 237 7.72 31.72 9.52
CA VAL A 237 6.82 32.84 9.19
C VAL A 237 5.62 32.89 10.15
N ARG A 238 4.97 31.74 10.40
CA ARG A 238 3.82 31.67 11.32
C ARG A 238 4.18 32.01 12.76
N ILE A 239 5.38 31.63 13.21
CA ILE A 239 5.88 31.97 14.56
C ILE A 239 6.12 33.48 14.65
N GLU A 240 6.75 34.09 13.64
CA GLU A 240 6.98 35.54 13.60
C GLU A 240 5.65 36.32 13.58
N GLU A 241 4.67 35.90 12.77
CA GLU A 241 3.33 36.49 12.73
C GLU A 241 2.59 36.35 14.06
N LEU A 242 2.68 35.17 14.70
CA LEU A 242 2.05 34.92 15.99
C LEU A 242 2.70 35.75 17.10
N GLU A 243 4.02 35.89 17.09
CA GLU A 243 4.76 36.73 18.02
C GLU A 243 4.35 38.20 17.88
N GLN A 244 4.31 38.73 16.65
CA GLN A 244 3.86 40.10 16.40
C GLN A 244 2.42 40.32 16.87
N THR A 245 1.51 39.41 16.53
CA THR A 245 0.10 39.48 16.96
C THR A 245 -0.01 39.47 18.49
N TYR A 246 0.78 38.64 19.17
CA TYR A 246 0.77 38.54 20.62
C TYR A 246 1.36 39.79 21.29
N GLN A 247 2.46 40.33 20.75
CA GLN A 247 3.05 41.58 21.22
C GLN A 247 2.07 42.75 21.08
N GLU A 248 1.35 42.85 19.96
CA GLU A 248 0.34 43.89 19.74
C GLU A 248 -0.88 43.73 20.66
N LYS A 249 -1.33 42.48 20.89
CA LYS A 249 -2.36 42.18 21.89
C LYS A 249 -1.93 42.66 23.28
N LEU A 250 -0.72 42.30 23.72
CA LEU A 250 -0.21 42.67 25.04
C LEU A 250 -0.06 44.19 25.19
N ARG A 251 0.31 44.90 24.11
CA ARG A 251 0.42 46.37 24.07
C ARG A 251 -0.92 47.07 24.32
N LEU A 252 -2.03 46.50 23.85
CA LEU A 252 -3.34 47.16 23.84
C LEU A 252 -4.32 46.62 24.89
N GLU A 253 -4.13 45.41 25.39
CA GLU A 253 -4.98 44.78 26.39
C GLU A 253 -5.01 45.56 27.72
N LYS A 254 -3.84 45.96 28.23
CA LYS A 254 -3.75 46.75 29.48
C LYS A 254 -4.39 48.15 29.35
N PRO A 255 -4.14 48.93 28.28
CA PRO A 255 -4.89 50.16 28.02
C PRO A 255 -6.41 49.97 27.93
N ALA A 256 -6.90 48.93 27.24
CA ALA A 256 -8.34 48.65 27.16
C ALA A 256 -8.94 48.37 28.54
N GLU A 257 -8.26 47.57 29.37
CA GLU A 257 -8.69 47.31 30.74
C GLU A 257 -8.70 48.58 31.60
N TYR A 258 -7.74 49.48 31.38
CA TYR A 258 -7.71 50.79 32.03
C TYR A 258 -8.89 51.66 31.64
N TRP A 259 -9.24 51.73 30.35
CA TRP A 259 -10.40 52.48 29.86
C TRP A 259 -11.71 51.95 30.42
N LYS A 260 -11.88 50.62 30.46
CA LYS A 260 -13.01 49.95 31.11
C LYS A 260 -13.15 50.33 32.58
N LYS A 261 -12.03 50.30 33.33
CA LYS A 261 -12.01 50.72 34.75
C LYS A 261 -12.34 52.20 34.90
N SER A 262 -11.85 53.04 34.00
CA SER A 262 -12.09 54.49 33.97
C SER A 262 -13.55 54.81 33.67
N ALA A 263 -14.16 54.16 32.68
CA ALA A 263 -15.58 54.27 32.36
C ALA A 263 -16.45 53.96 33.59
N LYS A 264 -16.18 52.82 34.26
CA LYS A 264 -16.89 52.46 35.50
C LYS A 264 -16.75 53.51 36.60
N LYS A 265 -15.54 54.05 36.79
CA LYS A 265 -15.27 55.10 37.78
C LYS A 265 -16.05 56.38 37.47
N TYR A 266 -16.03 56.85 36.23
CA TYR A 266 -16.73 58.06 35.82
C TYR A 266 -18.26 57.89 35.82
N GLY A 267 -18.77 56.71 35.48
CA GLY A 267 -20.19 56.39 35.61
C GLY A 267 -20.68 56.45 37.04
N LEU A 268 -19.90 55.91 37.99
CA LEU A 268 -20.18 56.03 39.43
C LEU A 268 -20.18 57.50 39.89
N GLN A 269 -19.17 58.28 39.49
CA GLN A 269 -19.09 59.71 39.81
C GLN A 269 -20.28 60.50 39.21
N GLY A 270 -20.64 60.22 37.95
CA GLY A 270 -21.80 60.82 37.29
C GLY A 270 -23.09 60.50 38.04
N SER A 271 -23.29 59.25 38.44
CA SER A 271 -24.45 58.83 39.25
C SER A 271 -24.53 59.56 40.59
N LEU A 272 -23.39 59.82 41.25
CA LEU A 272 -23.35 60.60 42.48
C LEU A 272 -23.78 62.05 42.23
N TRP A 273 -23.29 62.69 41.16
CA TRP A 273 -23.69 64.05 40.80
C TRP A 273 -25.15 64.17 40.38
N VAL A 274 -25.68 63.18 39.65
CA VAL A 274 -27.13 63.09 39.35
C VAL A 274 -27.93 63.03 40.65
N THR A 275 -27.51 62.19 41.60
CA THR A 275 -28.19 62.05 42.88
C THR A 275 -28.18 63.38 43.65
N ALA A 276 -27.01 64.05 43.72
CA ALA A 276 -26.89 65.37 44.33
C ALA A 276 -27.74 66.44 43.63
N LEU A 277 -27.80 66.42 42.30
CA LEU A 277 -28.62 67.33 41.50
C LEU A 277 -30.11 67.13 41.78
N VAL A 278 -30.60 65.89 41.75
CA VAL A 278 -32.00 65.55 42.01
C VAL A 278 -32.40 65.92 43.44
N LEU A 279 -31.58 65.57 44.43
CA LEU A 279 -31.85 65.92 45.83
C LEU A 279 -31.87 67.44 46.05
N SER A 280 -30.89 68.16 45.47
CA SER A 280 -30.85 69.62 45.53
C SER A 280 -32.10 70.22 44.89
N SER A 281 -32.46 69.79 43.67
CA SER A 281 -33.67 70.24 42.97
C SER A 281 -34.95 70.01 43.77
N LEU A 282 -35.13 68.81 44.34
CA LEU A 282 -36.29 68.49 45.20
C LEU A 282 -36.33 69.40 46.44
N MET A 283 -35.18 69.58 47.10
CA MET A 283 -35.05 70.46 48.26
C MET A 283 -35.44 71.90 47.91
N GLY A 284 -34.99 72.42 46.76
CA GLY A 284 -35.38 73.74 46.27
C GLY A 284 -36.89 73.88 46.00
N ILE A 285 -37.52 72.85 45.42
CA ILE A 285 -38.97 72.83 45.20
C ILE A 285 -39.73 72.89 46.53
N VAL A 286 -39.32 72.10 47.52
CA VAL A 286 -39.96 72.08 48.85
C VAL A 286 -39.84 73.44 49.54
N TYR A 287 -38.64 74.03 49.58
CA TYR A 287 -38.45 75.36 50.18
C TYR A 287 -39.18 76.46 49.43
N PHE A 288 -39.21 76.40 48.09
CA PHE A 288 -39.94 77.37 47.28
C PHE A 288 -41.44 77.27 47.55
N TYR A 289 -41.99 76.05 47.63
CA TYR A 289 -43.40 75.82 47.95
C TYR A 289 -43.77 76.34 49.34
N ASP A 290 -42.96 76.05 50.36
CA ASP A 290 -43.16 76.53 51.74
C ASP A 290 -43.10 78.06 51.83
N PHE A 291 -42.09 78.66 51.21
CA PHE A 291 -41.93 80.12 51.15
C PHE A 291 -43.09 80.79 50.40
N PHE A 292 -43.47 80.27 49.23
CA PHE A 292 -44.56 80.81 48.43
C PHE A 292 -45.92 80.68 49.13
N SER A 293 -46.18 79.55 49.78
CA SER A 293 -47.42 79.33 50.55
C SER A 293 -47.50 80.27 51.76
N SER A 294 -46.40 80.42 52.50
CA SER A 294 -46.31 81.34 53.64
C SER A 294 -46.47 82.80 53.23
N TRP A 295 -45.91 83.19 52.08
CA TRP A 295 -46.10 84.51 51.49
C TRP A 295 -47.55 84.76 51.09
N LEU A 296 -48.21 83.82 50.42
CA LEU A 296 -49.60 83.92 49.98
C LEU A 296 -50.58 84.04 51.15
N LEU A 297 -50.29 83.34 52.25
CA LEU A 297 -51.10 83.37 53.48
C LEU A 297 -50.84 84.60 54.37
N GLY A 298 -49.96 85.52 53.95
CA GLY A 298 -49.67 86.77 54.66
C GLY A 298 -48.96 86.57 56.01
N GLN A 299 -48.27 85.44 56.19
CA GLN A 299 -47.50 85.18 57.41
C GLN A 299 -46.25 86.06 57.47
N LYS A 300 -45.75 86.36 58.68
CA LYS A 300 -44.51 87.12 58.85
C LYS A 300 -43.32 86.31 58.35
N LEU A 301 -42.84 86.63 57.15
CA LEU A 301 -41.64 86.02 56.57
C LEU A 301 -40.37 86.63 57.15
N LYS A 302 -39.29 85.85 57.19
CA LYS A 302 -37.94 86.36 57.54
C LYS A 302 -37.38 87.33 56.48
N VAL A 303 -37.89 87.26 55.25
CA VAL A 303 -37.52 88.12 54.13
C VAL A 303 -38.80 88.70 53.52
N GLU A 304 -39.03 90.00 53.69
CA GLU A 304 -40.20 90.69 53.15
C GLU A 304 -39.97 91.11 51.69
N LEU A 305 -40.69 90.49 50.75
CA LEU A 305 -40.61 90.78 49.32
C LEU A 305 -41.12 92.20 48.95
N SER A 306 -41.92 92.83 49.81
CA SER A 306 -42.43 94.20 49.64
C SER A 306 -41.35 95.27 49.89
N SER A 307 -40.28 94.92 50.61
CA SER A 307 -39.14 95.80 50.85
C SER A 307 -38.07 95.60 49.79
N LEU A 308 -37.48 96.70 49.30
CA LEU A 308 -36.38 96.66 48.33
C LEU A 308 -35.22 95.78 48.83
N HIS A 309 -34.89 95.85 50.13
CA HIS A 309 -33.82 95.06 50.74
C HIS A 309 -34.15 93.55 50.74
N GLY A 310 -35.39 93.17 51.04
CA GLY A 310 -35.81 91.77 51.06
C GLY A 310 -35.87 91.16 49.66
N ALA A 311 -36.37 91.92 48.69
CA ALA A 311 -36.37 91.51 47.28
C ALA A 311 -34.95 91.29 46.74
N LEU A 312 -33.99 92.15 47.09
CA LEU A 312 -32.58 92.01 46.71
C LEU A 312 -31.92 90.76 47.33
N ILE A 313 -32.17 90.48 48.62
CA ILE A 313 -31.66 89.27 49.28
C ILE A 313 -32.22 88.01 48.63
N PHE A 314 -33.52 87.98 48.35
CA PHE A 314 -34.17 86.85 47.69
C PHE A 314 -33.59 86.60 46.28
N ALA A 315 -33.44 87.65 45.47
CA ALA A 315 -32.85 87.55 44.14
C ALA A 315 -31.40 87.03 44.18
N SER A 316 -30.64 87.43 45.21
CA SER A 316 -29.26 86.97 45.41
C SER A 316 -29.19 85.49 45.75
N ILE A 317 -30.04 85.02 46.67
CA ILE A 317 -30.16 83.59 47.04
C ILE A 317 -30.59 82.76 45.83
N LEU A 318 -31.59 83.23 45.08
CA LEU A 318 -32.07 82.54 43.88
C LEU A 318 -30.97 82.41 42.82
N THR A 319 -30.15 83.45 42.65
CA THR A 319 -29.03 83.44 41.70
C THR A 319 -27.95 82.44 42.12
N VAL A 320 -27.58 82.42 43.41
CA VAL A 320 -26.61 81.45 43.96
C VAL A 320 -27.14 80.02 43.79
N TYR A 321 -28.43 79.80 44.05
CA TYR A 321 -29.05 78.49 43.88
C TYR A 321 -29.11 78.05 42.41
N ALA A 322 -29.47 78.95 41.49
CA ALA A 322 -29.42 78.67 40.05
C ALA A 322 -27.98 78.34 39.60
N PHE A 323 -26.97 79.01 40.14
CA PHE A 323 -25.56 78.71 39.89
C PHE A 323 -25.15 77.34 40.43
N LEU A 324 -25.64 76.94 41.61
CA LEU A 324 -25.43 75.61 42.17
C LEU A 324 -25.99 74.51 41.24
N ILE A 325 -27.25 74.64 40.82
CA ILE A 325 -27.90 73.70 39.89
C ILE A 325 -27.11 73.61 38.57
N LYS A 326 -26.71 74.76 38.01
CA LYS A 326 -25.88 74.83 36.80
C LYS A 326 -24.55 74.10 36.98
N THR A 327 -23.93 74.22 38.15
CA THR A 327 -22.64 73.58 38.46
C THR A 327 -22.79 72.06 38.60
N LEU A 328 -23.79 71.59 39.35
CA LEU A 328 -24.09 70.16 39.48
C LEU A 328 -24.45 69.51 38.15
N SER A 329 -25.21 70.21 37.31
CA SER A 329 -25.52 69.78 35.94
C SER A 329 -24.26 69.67 35.08
N LYS A 330 -23.35 70.65 35.12
CA LYS A 330 -22.05 70.58 34.44
C LYS A 330 -21.19 69.42 34.91
N LEU A 331 -21.09 69.18 36.22
CA LEU A 331 -20.31 68.06 36.78
C LEU A 331 -20.89 66.70 36.37
N THR A 332 -22.22 66.60 36.32
CA THR A 332 -22.94 65.42 35.83
C THR A 332 -22.59 65.14 34.37
N PHE A 333 -22.80 66.12 33.49
CA PHE A 333 -22.52 65.95 32.06
C PHE A 333 -21.04 65.68 31.82
N SER A 334 -20.13 66.37 32.51
CA SER A 334 -18.69 66.12 32.39
C SER A 334 -18.31 64.69 32.77
N SER A 335 -18.90 64.13 33.84
CA SER A 335 -18.61 62.76 34.27
C SER A 335 -19.14 61.73 33.27
N PHE A 336 -20.34 61.93 32.72
CA PHE A 336 -20.87 61.04 31.69
C PHE A 336 -20.16 61.18 30.33
N HIS A 337 -19.67 62.37 29.97
CA HIS A 337 -18.81 62.54 28.79
C HIS A 337 -17.51 61.77 28.94
N LEU A 338 -16.85 61.86 30.10
CA LEU A 338 -15.63 61.09 30.40
C LEU A 338 -15.89 59.58 30.40
N MET A 339 -17.05 59.14 30.90
CA MET A 339 -17.47 57.74 30.85
C MET A 339 -17.60 57.26 29.41
N ARG A 340 -18.36 57.99 28.58
CA ARG A 340 -18.62 57.60 27.19
C ARG A 340 -17.34 57.63 26.34
N ASP A 341 -16.48 58.62 26.52
CA ASP A 341 -15.17 58.67 25.85
C ASP A 341 -14.31 57.45 26.23
N ALA A 342 -14.30 57.04 27.51
CA ALA A 342 -13.59 55.84 27.93
C ALA A 342 -14.21 54.55 27.33
N GLU A 343 -15.53 54.44 27.22
CA GLU A 343 -16.20 53.31 26.55
C GLU A 343 -15.89 53.27 25.05
N GLU A 344 -15.93 54.42 24.37
CA GLU A 344 -15.61 54.53 22.95
C GLU A 344 -14.15 54.11 22.68
N ARG A 345 -13.19 54.49 23.55
CA ARG A 345 -11.78 54.06 23.44
C ARG A 345 -11.58 52.58 23.72
N GLU A 346 -12.31 51.99 24.67
CA GLU A 346 -12.30 50.53 24.90
C GLU A 346 -12.78 49.80 23.63
N GLN A 347 -13.91 50.22 23.07
CA GLN A 347 -14.49 49.60 21.87
C GLN A 347 -13.59 49.76 20.64
N LEU A 348 -12.99 50.93 20.43
CA LEU A 348 -12.02 51.16 19.36
C LEU A 348 -10.78 50.28 19.52
N THR A 349 -10.34 50.01 20.75
CA THR A 349 -9.21 49.10 20.99
C THR A 349 -9.55 47.66 20.60
N TYR A 350 -10.75 47.19 20.95
CA TYR A 350 -11.22 45.87 20.52
C TYR A 350 -11.41 45.77 19.00
N LEU A 351 -11.98 46.81 18.39
CA LEU A 351 -12.14 46.90 16.94
C LEU A 351 -10.77 46.81 16.24
N TYR A 352 -9.78 47.57 16.70
CA TYR A 352 -8.42 47.50 16.20
C TYR A 352 -7.83 46.09 16.28
N LEU A 353 -7.91 45.45 17.45
CA LEU A 353 -7.40 44.08 17.65
C LEU A 353 -8.08 43.07 16.71
N SER A 354 -9.40 43.19 16.52
CA SER A 354 -10.16 42.29 15.64
C SER A 354 -9.83 42.47 14.16
N LEU A 355 -9.53 43.70 13.73
CA LEU A 355 -9.21 44.02 12.34
C LEU A 355 -7.76 43.67 12.00
N ASN A 356 -6.86 43.85 12.97
CA ASN A 356 -5.46 43.48 12.82
C ASN A 356 -5.25 41.96 12.79
N GLN A 357 -6.09 41.18 13.48
CA GLN A 357 -6.10 39.71 13.40
C GLN A 357 -6.42 39.18 11.98
N ASN A 358 -7.09 39.98 11.15
CA ASN A 358 -7.48 39.60 9.79
C ASN A 358 -6.60 40.24 8.69
N SER A 359 -5.49 40.90 9.05
CA SER A 359 -4.52 41.52 8.12
C SER A 359 -5.14 42.49 7.09
N GLN A 360 -6.27 43.14 7.43
CA GLN A 360 -7.06 43.96 6.48
C GLN A 360 -6.92 45.48 6.67
N LEU A 361 -6.00 45.95 7.50
CA LEU A 361 -5.84 47.39 7.77
C LEU A 361 -4.58 47.96 7.12
N ASP A 362 -4.78 48.93 6.22
CA ASP A 362 -3.72 49.81 5.72
C ASP A 362 -3.09 50.63 6.86
N SER A 363 -1.80 50.93 6.72
CA SER A 363 -0.99 51.75 7.64
C SER A 363 -1.65 53.09 7.99
N SER A 364 -2.31 53.74 7.03
CA SER A 364 -3.03 55.00 7.26
C SER A 364 -4.23 54.83 8.22
N SER A 365 -4.94 53.71 8.13
CA SER A 365 -6.08 53.41 9.02
C SER A 365 -5.61 53.09 10.44
N ARG A 366 -4.44 52.45 10.57
CA ARG A 366 -3.79 52.17 11.86
C ARG A 366 -3.43 53.46 12.60
N ASP A 367 -2.84 54.42 11.91
CA ASP A 367 -2.45 55.70 12.52
C ASP A 367 -3.66 56.51 12.98
N ILE A 368 -4.75 56.49 12.21
CA ILE A 368 -6.02 57.15 12.58
C ILE A 368 -6.61 56.54 13.86
N VAL A 369 -6.62 55.20 13.99
CA VAL A 369 -7.15 54.52 15.19
C VAL A 369 -6.25 54.78 16.40
N LEU A 370 -4.92 54.74 16.23
CA LEU A 370 -3.99 55.09 17.30
C LEU A 370 -4.14 56.55 17.73
N GLN A 371 -4.31 57.48 16.79
CA GLN A 371 -4.58 58.87 17.08
C GLN A 371 -5.89 59.06 17.84
N ALA A 372 -6.96 58.35 17.47
CA ALA A 372 -8.22 58.38 18.21
C ALA A 372 -8.06 57.85 19.65
N LEU A 373 -7.34 56.73 19.84
CA LEU A 373 -7.09 56.13 21.16
C LEU A 373 -6.26 57.04 22.10
N PHE A 374 -5.28 57.76 21.55
CA PHE A 374 -4.36 58.62 22.33
C PHE A 374 -4.73 60.12 22.28
N SER A 375 -5.83 60.50 21.63
CA SER A 375 -6.31 61.88 21.61
C SER A 375 -6.74 62.38 23.00
N ARG A 376 -6.77 63.69 23.20
CA ARG A 376 -7.21 64.28 24.48
C ARG A 376 -8.72 64.12 24.66
N THR A 377 -9.16 63.80 25.88
CA THR A 377 -10.59 63.85 26.23
C THR A 377 -11.01 65.28 26.53
N ASP A 378 -11.96 65.81 25.77
CA ASP A 378 -12.55 67.11 26.06
C ASP A 378 -13.56 67.01 27.20
N THR A 379 -13.11 67.36 28.41
CA THR A 379 -14.02 67.62 29.52
C THR A 379 -14.65 68.98 29.28
N GLY A 380 -15.98 69.05 29.09
CA GLY A 380 -16.72 70.32 28.91
C GLY A 380 -16.62 71.36 30.04
N LEU A 381 -15.68 71.18 30.97
CA LEU A 381 -15.23 72.12 31.99
C LEU A 381 -14.10 73.06 31.52
N LEU A 382 -13.26 72.64 30.57
CA LEU A 382 -12.12 73.42 30.06
C LEU A 382 -12.33 73.66 28.56
N ALA A 383 -12.87 74.82 28.19
CA ALA A 383 -12.95 75.24 26.81
C ALA A 383 -11.73 76.12 26.48
N GLY A 384 -10.90 75.73 25.51
CA GLY A 384 -9.99 76.69 24.87
C GLY A 384 -8.57 76.28 24.49
N ASP A 385 -8.13 75.02 24.66
CA ASP A 385 -6.78 74.63 24.19
C ASP A 385 -6.84 73.90 22.86
N SER A 386 -6.25 74.49 21.82
CA SER A 386 -6.15 74.02 20.45
C SER A 386 -5.21 72.81 20.31
N SER A 387 -5.58 71.68 20.90
CA SER A 387 -4.94 70.36 20.69
C SER A 387 -5.88 69.42 19.93
N PRO A 388 -5.38 68.40 19.20
CA PRO A 388 -6.23 67.52 18.40
C PRO A 388 -7.25 66.77 19.28
N SER A 389 -8.54 66.97 19.00
CA SER A 389 -9.66 66.26 19.64
C SER A 389 -10.00 64.97 18.85
N MET A 390 -10.74 64.06 19.48
CA MET A 390 -11.09 62.76 18.91
C MET A 390 -11.91 62.92 17.61
N PRO A 391 -11.50 62.29 16.49
CA PRO A 391 -12.31 62.28 15.27
C PRO A 391 -13.64 61.57 15.52
N GLY A 392 -14.74 62.11 14.98
CA GLY A 392 -16.05 61.49 15.13
C GLY A 392 -16.10 60.10 14.51
N LEU A 393 -16.84 59.16 15.13
CA LEU A 393 -17.01 57.77 14.65
C LEU A 393 -17.44 57.67 13.17
N ASN A 394 -18.19 58.66 12.69
CA ASN A 394 -18.60 58.79 11.29
C ASN A 394 -17.45 59.11 10.33
N GLU A 395 -16.43 59.84 10.78
CA GLU A 395 -15.22 60.13 9.98
C GLU A 395 -14.32 58.90 9.88
N LEU A 396 -14.20 58.13 10.98
CA LEU A 396 -13.48 56.86 11.03
C LEU A 396 -14.07 55.83 10.05
N ILE A 397 -15.39 55.64 10.07
CA ILE A 397 -16.07 54.71 9.14
C ILE A 397 -15.87 55.14 7.67
N LYS A 398 -15.86 56.45 7.41
CA LYS A 398 -15.72 57.00 6.05
C LYS A 398 -14.30 56.89 5.51
N SER A 399 -13.27 56.96 6.36
CA SER A 399 -11.88 56.74 5.94
C SER A 399 -11.59 55.26 5.68
N THR A 400 -12.14 54.35 6.50
CA THR A 400 -11.96 52.90 6.30
C THR A 400 -12.70 52.37 5.06
N LEU A 401 -13.84 52.96 4.70
CA LEU A 401 -14.60 52.58 3.50
C LEU A 401 -14.07 53.20 2.19
N LYS A 402 -13.31 54.30 2.25
CA LYS A 402 -12.70 54.94 1.08
C LYS A 402 -11.43 54.24 0.56
N GLY A 403 -10.88 53.29 1.31
CA GLY A 403 -9.69 52.51 0.95
C GLY A 403 -9.98 51.21 0.18
N LYS A 404 -11.20 51.02 -0.34
CA LYS A 404 -11.55 49.92 -1.25
C LYS A 404 -11.55 50.35 -2.70
#